data_AF-A0A250FPU1-F1
#
_entry.id   AF-A0A250FPU1-F1
#
_cell.length_a   1.000
_cell.length_b   1.000
_cell.length_c   1.000
_cell.angle_alpha   90.00
_cell.angle_beta   90.00
_cell.angle_gamma   90.00
#
_symmetry.space_group_name_H-M   'P 1'
#
loop_
_entity.id
_entity.type
_entity.pdbx_description
1 polymer ?
#
loop_
_entity_poly.entity_id
_entity_poly.type
_entity_poly.pdbx_seq_one_letter_code
_entity_poly.pdbx_strand_id
1 'polypeptide(L)'
;MEKYKELFPSTEDYHRYIEQLEKKISTFATSYMSNAKWRKLFTAIIAHKNLIKQCEIYDFFGYCVNEIAWHKVGNDSDLYIQEDYISENITTGEYPTYYREIEYIEFKARWQKAYIGKLVPPIYETQDLNAIETLLHSIGQFQLLKTEESLRVLGYGN
;
A
#
# COMPACT_ATOMS: atom_id res chain seq x y z
N MET A 1 -11.58 5.62 16.53
CA MET A 1 -11.16 7.01 16.23
C MET A 1 -10.27 7.63 17.32
N GLU A 2 -10.38 7.24 18.60
CA GLU A 2 -9.58 7.85 19.70
C GLU A 2 -8.08 7.48 19.72
N LYS A 3 -7.71 6.27 19.29
CA LYS A 3 -6.33 5.75 19.34
C LYS A 3 -5.31 6.51 18.47
N TYR A 4 -5.79 7.35 17.57
CA TYR A 4 -4.99 7.99 16.52
C TYR A 4 -4.53 9.40 16.84
N LYS A 5 -5.34 10.11 17.62
CA LYS A 5 -4.98 11.42 18.15
C LYS A 5 -3.68 11.35 18.96
N GLU A 6 -3.43 10.21 19.60
CA GLU A 6 -2.23 9.92 20.40
C GLU A 6 -0.95 9.83 19.58
N LEU A 7 -1.03 9.67 18.25
CA LEU A 7 0.14 9.65 17.37
C LEU A 7 0.63 11.06 16.99
N PHE A 8 -0.19 12.08 17.20
CA PHE A 8 0.16 13.46 16.86
C PHE A 8 0.76 14.18 18.06
N PRO A 9 1.74 15.08 17.87
CA PRO A 9 2.32 15.86 18.95
C PRO A 9 1.30 16.70 19.73
N SER A 10 0.19 17.07 19.06
CA SER A 10 -0.90 17.84 19.64
C SER A 10 -2.24 17.53 18.96
N THR A 11 -3.34 17.94 19.60
CA THR A 11 -4.69 17.85 19.02
C THR A 11 -4.79 18.73 17.77
N GLU A 12 -4.15 19.91 17.82
CA GLU A 12 -4.13 20.87 16.74
C GLU A 12 -3.41 20.33 15.51
N ASP A 13 -2.30 19.60 15.68
CA ASP A 13 -1.59 18.98 14.57
C ASP A 13 -2.41 17.85 13.95
N TYR A 14 -3.13 17.06 14.75
CA TYR A 14 -4.07 16.05 14.24
C TYR A 14 -5.17 16.70 13.39
N HIS A 15 -5.82 17.75 13.88
CA HIS A 15 -6.86 18.44 13.12
C HIS A 15 -6.32 19.05 11.83
N ARG A 16 -5.14 19.69 11.88
CA ARG A 16 -4.48 20.24 10.68
C ARG A 16 -4.20 19.16 9.65
N TYR A 17 -3.73 17.99 10.09
CA TYR A 17 -3.50 16.85 9.22
C TYR A 17 -4.81 16.36 8.57
N ILE A 18 -5.88 16.19 9.35
CA ILE A 18 -7.19 15.78 8.81
C ILE A 18 -7.72 16.79 7.80
N GLU A 19 -7.60 18.09 8.07
CA GLU A 19 -8.01 19.14 7.12
C GLU A 19 -7.24 19.07 5.80
N GLN A 20 -5.92 18.84 5.85
CA GLN A 20 -5.10 18.69 4.66
C GLN A 20 -5.47 17.44 3.86
N LEU A 21 -5.72 16.33 4.57
CA LEU A 21 -6.15 15.07 3.99
C LEU A 21 -7.50 15.22 3.26
N GLU A 22 -8.50 15.79 3.93
CA GLU A 22 -9.83 16.02 3.33
C GLU A 22 -9.76 16.98 2.15
N LYS A 23 -8.93 18.04 2.24
CA LYS A 23 -8.68 18.95 1.12
C LYS A 23 -8.10 18.20 -0.09
N LYS A 24 -7.13 17.31 0.13
CA LYS A 24 -6.53 16.51 -0.94
C LYS A 24 -7.52 15.50 -1.53
N ILE A 25 -8.26 14.78 -0.68
CA ILE A 25 -9.32 13.86 -1.11
C ILE A 25 -10.36 14.59 -1.97
N SER A 26 -10.72 15.84 -1.62
CA SER A 26 -11.69 16.63 -2.38
C SER A 26 -11.22 17.03 -3.78
N THR A 27 -9.93 16.87 -4.09
CA THR A 27 -9.41 17.10 -5.45
C THR A 27 -9.78 15.98 -6.42
N PHE A 28 -10.20 14.82 -5.91
CA PHE A 28 -10.62 13.67 -6.71
C PHE A 28 -12.12 13.68 -6.97
N ALA A 29 -12.52 13.37 -8.20
CA ALA A 29 -13.93 13.27 -8.58
C ALA A 29 -14.61 12.03 -7.99
N THR A 30 -13.85 10.95 -7.74
CA THR A 30 -14.41 9.68 -7.29
C THR A 30 -13.44 8.94 -6.37
N SER A 31 -13.99 8.31 -5.32
CA SER A 31 -13.30 7.30 -4.52
C SER A 31 -13.75 5.91 -4.98
N TYR A 32 -12.78 5.06 -5.33
CA TYR A 32 -13.03 3.69 -5.82
C TYR A 32 -12.98 2.63 -4.71
N MET A 33 -12.51 3.02 -3.52
CA MET A 33 -12.13 2.09 -2.46
C MET A 33 -12.74 2.48 -1.12
N SER A 34 -13.49 1.54 -0.53
CA SER A 34 -13.90 1.60 0.88
C SER A 34 -12.91 0.85 1.76
N ASN A 35 -12.91 1.10 3.08
CA ASN A 35 -12.08 0.36 4.04
C ASN A 35 -12.26 -1.16 3.91
N ALA A 36 -13.49 -1.64 3.71
CA ALA A 36 -13.75 -3.07 3.50
C ALA A 36 -13.10 -3.62 2.23
N LYS A 37 -13.06 -2.82 1.16
CA LYS A 37 -12.44 -3.19 -0.12
C LYS A 37 -10.91 -3.20 -0.02
N TRP A 38 -10.33 -2.24 0.68
CA TRP A 38 -8.91 -2.23 1.02
C TRP A 38 -8.51 -3.45 1.85
N ARG A 39 -9.24 -3.74 2.92
CA ARG A 39 -9.00 -4.95 3.74
C ARG A 39 -9.03 -6.23 2.92
N LYS A 40 -10.01 -6.36 2.02
CA LYS A 40 -10.11 -7.53 1.14
C LYS A 40 -8.89 -7.65 0.23
N LEU A 41 -8.43 -6.54 -0.35
CA LEU A 41 -7.23 -6.50 -1.18
C LEU A 41 -5.98 -6.90 -0.39
N PHE A 42 -5.70 -6.28 0.75
CA PHE A 42 -4.53 -6.60 1.57
C PHE A 42 -4.54 -8.05 2.07
N THR A 43 -5.71 -8.56 2.46
CA THR A 43 -5.86 -9.95 2.87
C THR A 43 -5.49 -10.90 1.72
N ALA A 44 -5.90 -10.58 0.49
CA ALA A 44 -5.53 -11.37 -0.69
C ALA A 44 -4.04 -11.26 -1.02
N ILE A 45 -3.44 -10.07 -0.93
CA ILE A 45 -1.99 -9.88 -1.12
C ILE A 45 -1.19 -10.81 -0.20
N ILE A 46 -1.54 -10.84 1.09
CA ILE A 46 -0.88 -11.70 2.08
C ILE A 46 -1.13 -13.19 1.79
N ALA A 47 -2.37 -13.57 1.52
CA ALA A 47 -2.74 -14.96 1.25
C ALA A 47 -2.08 -15.53 -0.03
N HIS A 48 -1.76 -14.67 -0.98
CA HIS A 48 -1.18 -15.03 -2.28
C HIS A 48 0.29 -14.58 -2.43
N LYS A 49 1.07 -14.55 -1.34
CA LYS A 49 2.49 -14.13 -1.32
C LYS A 49 3.42 -14.83 -2.32
N ASN A 50 3.08 -16.05 -2.74
CA ASN A 50 3.84 -16.78 -3.76
C ASN A 50 3.66 -16.18 -5.17
N LEU A 51 2.50 -15.56 -5.43
CA LEU A 51 2.16 -14.91 -6.69
C LEU A 51 2.51 -13.42 -6.65
N ILE A 52 2.05 -12.73 -5.60
CA ILE A 52 2.31 -11.31 -5.36
C ILE A 52 3.57 -11.23 -4.51
N LYS A 53 4.71 -11.13 -5.18
CA LYS A 53 6.02 -11.16 -4.52
C LYS A 53 6.42 -9.80 -3.95
N GLN A 54 5.90 -8.72 -4.53
CA GLN A 54 6.11 -7.36 -4.08
C GLN A 54 4.96 -6.43 -4.52
N CYS A 55 4.63 -5.45 -3.68
CA CYS A 55 3.84 -4.29 -4.06
C CYS A 55 4.18 -3.05 -3.24
N GLU A 56 3.99 -1.87 -3.83
CA GLU A 56 4.25 -0.57 -3.23
C GLU A 56 2.95 0.18 -2.99
N ILE A 57 2.84 0.84 -1.84
CA ILE A 57 1.69 1.64 -1.44
C ILE A 57 2.09 3.11 -1.58
N TYR A 58 1.34 3.83 -2.39
CA TYR A 58 1.56 5.24 -2.67
C TYR A 58 0.46 6.08 -2.04
N ASP A 59 0.86 7.08 -1.27
CA ASP A 59 -0.04 8.09 -0.76
C ASP A 59 -0.20 9.26 -1.73
N PHE A 60 -1.03 10.21 -1.33
CA PHE A 60 -1.31 11.43 -2.07
C PHE A 60 -0.13 12.40 -2.23
N PHE A 61 0.95 12.21 -1.47
CA PHE A 61 2.14 13.05 -1.50
C PHE A 61 3.19 12.51 -2.48
N GLY A 62 2.88 11.40 -3.16
CA GLY A 62 3.68 10.85 -4.26
C GLY A 62 4.92 10.10 -3.79
N TYR A 63 5.03 9.81 -2.49
CA TYR A 63 6.07 8.97 -1.95
C TYR A 63 5.54 7.55 -1.76
N CYS A 64 6.39 6.55 -2.02
CA CYS A 64 6.11 5.17 -1.60
C CYS A 64 6.15 5.16 -0.07
N VAL A 65 4.98 5.18 0.56
CA VAL A 65 4.86 5.23 2.02
C VAL A 65 5.12 3.87 2.64
N ASN A 66 4.89 2.80 1.88
CA ASN A 66 5.09 1.45 2.37
C ASN A 66 5.36 0.47 1.22
N GLU A 67 6.21 -0.53 1.46
CA GLU A 67 6.59 -1.54 0.47
C GLU A 67 6.43 -2.93 1.07
N ILE A 68 5.43 -3.67 0.60
CA ILE A 68 5.25 -5.06 0.95
C ILE A 68 6.13 -5.89 0.02
N ALA A 69 7.31 -6.32 0.50
CA ALA A 69 8.22 -7.19 -0.25
C ALA A 69 8.72 -8.36 0.61
N TRP A 70 8.46 -9.60 0.18
CA TRP A 70 8.71 -10.83 0.96
C TRP A 70 10.18 -11.27 1.06
N HIS A 71 11.13 -10.35 0.89
CA HIS A 71 12.57 -10.59 1.06
C HIS A 71 13.18 -9.82 2.23
N LYS A 72 12.46 -8.88 2.87
CA LYS A 72 12.81 -8.31 4.17
C LYS A 72 12.22 -9.19 5.28
N VAL A 73 12.73 -10.42 5.40
CA VAL A 73 12.18 -11.40 6.35
C VAL A 73 13.28 -11.89 7.29
N GLY A 74 13.55 -11.07 8.31
CA GLY A 74 13.62 -11.60 9.66
C GLY A 74 12.20 -11.52 10.21
N ASN A 75 11.49 -12.66 10.23
CA ASN A 75 10.09 -12.86 10.61
C ASN A 75 9.01 -12.46 9.59
N ASP A 76 8.37 -13.50 9.08
CA ASP A 76 7.37 -13.55 8.01
C ASP A 76 5.96 -13.14 8.54
N SER A 77 5.86 -12.43 9.68
CA SER A 77 4.69 -12.55 10.57
C SER A 77 3.92 -11.29 10.98
N ASP A 78 4.38 -10.05 10.76
CA ASP A 78 3.85 -8.92 11.57
C ASP A 78 3.09 -7.82 10.80
N LEU A 79 2.67 -8.05 9.54
CA LEU A 79 1.84 -7.08 8.82
C LEU A 79 0.38 -7.16 9.32
N TYR A 80 -0.04 -6.17 10.11
CA TYR A 80 -1.38 -6.12 10.72
C TYR A 80 -2.36 -5.33 9.85
N ILE A 81 -3.41 -6.00 9.38
CA ILE A 81 -4.55 -5.38 8.70
C ILE A 81 -5.61 -5.01 9.75
N GLN A 82 -5.78 -3.71 9.98
CA GLN A 82 -6.76 -3.18 10.93
C GLN A 82 -8.00 -2.62 10.20
N GLU A 83 -8.96 -2.09 10.96
CA GLU A 83 -10.24 -1.61 10.43
C GLU A 83 -10.07 -0.45 9.43
N ASP A 84 -9.12 0.44 9.69
CA ASP A 84 -8.89 1.70 8.97
C ASP A 84 -7.46 1.88 8.44
N TYR A 85 -6.54 0.95 8.73
CA TYR A 85 -5.13 1.08 8.37
C TYR A 85 -4.36 -0.25 8.26
N ILE A 86 -3.12 -0.15 7.77
CA ILE A 86 -2.10 -1.20 7.76
C ILE A 86 -0.79 -0.74 8.42
N SER A 87 -0.07 -1.67 9.06
CA SER A 87 1.21 -1.43 9.74
C SER A 87 2.10 -2.68 9.63
N GLU A 88 3.41 -2.47 9.45
CA GLU A 88 4.41 -3.55 9.37
C GLU A 88 4.92 -3.99 10.75
N ASN A 89 4.90 -3.11 11.76
CA ASN A 89 5.20 -3.43 13.15
C ASN A 89 4.53 -2.41 14.10
N ILE A 90 3.92 -2.89 15.19
CA ILE A 90 3.49 -2.01 16.29
C ILE A 90 4.69 -1.81 17.22
N THR A 91 5.67 -1.01 16.80
CA THR A 91 6.69 -0.45 17.70
C THR A 91 6.40 1.03 17.96
N THR A 92 6.88 1.55 19.09
CA THR A 92 6.76 2.97 19.44
C THR A 92 7.62 3.82 18.49
N GLY A 93 7.04 4.26 17.37
CA GLY A 93 7.71 5.17 16.43
C GLY A 93 7.30 5.00 14.96
N GLU A 94 6.63 3.90 14.59
CA GLU A 94 6.12 3.72 13.23
C GLU A 94 4.66 4.18 13.11
N TYR A 95 4.38 4.98 12.08
CA TYR A 95 3.04 5.49 11.78
C TYR A 95 2.33 4.54 10.81
N PRO A 96 1.13 4.05 11.14
CA PRO A 96 0.35 3.22 10.22
C PRO A 96 -0.10 4.01 8.99
N THR A 97 -0.20 3.35 7.85
CA THR A 97 -0.77 3.93 6.63
C THR A 97 -2.28 3.74 6.64
N TYR A 98 -3.04 4.83 6.66
CA TYR A 98 -4.50 4.76 6.60
C TYR A 98 -4.98 4.42 5.20
N TYR A 99 -6.06 3.65 5.11
CA TYR A 99 -6.69 3.33 3.84
C TYR A 99 -7.10 4.54 3.00
N ARG A 100 -7.52 5.61 3.67
CA ARG A 100 -7.93 6.85 3.02
C ARG A 100 -6.77 7.71 2.53
N GLU A 101 -5.53 7.41 2.91
CA GLU A 101 -4.34 8.07 2.38
C GLU A 101 -3.86 7.44 1.07
N ILE A 102 -4.26 6.20 0.81
CA ILE A 102 -3.75 5.41 -0.31
C ILE A 102 -4.35 5.93 -1.61
N GLU A 103 -3.51 6.54 -2.43
CA GLU A 103 -3.89 6.94 -3.78
C GLU A 103 -3.93 5.73 -4.71
N TYR A 104 -2.91 4.88 -4.65
CA TYR A 104 -2.87 3.61 -5.38
C TYR A 104 -1.89 2.60 -4.75
N ILE A 105 -2.09 1.33 -5.08
CA ILE A 105 -1.11 0.27 -4.86
C ILE A 105 -0.53 -0.12 -6.22
N GLU A 106 0.78 -0.23 -6.31
CA GLU A 106 1.49 -0.61 -7.53
C GLU A 106 2.17 -1.98 -7.39
N PHE A 107 1.86 -2.87 -8.33
CA PHE A 107 2.56 -4.13 -8.54
C PHE A 107 3.52 -3.94 -9.72
N LYS A 108 4.83 -3.96 -9.47
CA LYS A 108 5.83 -3.84 -10.54
C LYS A 108 6.09 -5.19 -11.21
N ALA A 109 6.22 -5.20 -12.53
CA ALA A 109 6.61 -6.40 -13.28
C ALA A 109 8.02 -6.87 -12.89
N ARG A 110 8.89 -5.89 -12.57
CA ARG A 110 10.27 -6.08 -12.13
C ARG A 110 10.60 -5.12 -10.99
N TRP A 111 11.15 -5.64 -9.89
CA TRP A 111 11.63 -4.82 -8.77
C TRP A 111 13.02 -5.28 -8.32
N GLN A 112 13.70 -4.41 -7.58
CA GLN A 112 15.01 -4.69 -7.03
C GLN A 112 14.87 -5.43 -5.71
N LYS A 113 15.09 -6.75 -5.71
CA LYS A 113 15.02 -7.60 -4.51
C LYS A 113 16.13 -7.28 -3.50
N ALA A 114 17.35 -7.07 -3.97
CA ALA A 114 18.49 -6.87 -3.09
C ALA A 114 19.57 -5.99 -3.72
N TYR A 115 20.19 -5.17 -2.88
CA TYR A 115 21.38 -4.39 -3.21
C TYR A 115 22.50 -4.74 -2.24
N ILE A 116 23.47 -5.55 -2.70
CA ILE A 116 24.62 -5.99 -1.89
C ILE A 116 25.81 -5.07 -2.21
N GLY A 117 25.65 -3.79 -1.87
CA GLY A 117 26.68 -2.76 -2.04
C GLY A 117 27.07 -2.47 -3.49
N LYS A 118 28.08 -1.61 -3.67
CA LYS A 118 28.53 -1.12 -4.99
C LYS A 118 29.26 -2.16 -5.85
N LEU A 119 29.59 -3.32 -5.30
CA LEU A 119 30.46 -4.32 -5.94
C LEU A 119 29.69 -5.43 -6.65
N VAL A 120 28.38 -5.55 -6.41
CA VAL A 120 27.52 -6.58 -7.01
C VAL A 120 26.35 -5.90 -7.71
N PRO A 121 26.04 -6.24 -8.97
CA PRO A 121 24.84 -5.75 -9.64
C PRO A 121 23.59 -6.01 -8.80
N PRO A 122 22.61 -5.09 -8.78
CA PRO A 122 21.37 -5.32 -8.05
C PRO A 122 20.67 -6.59 -8.54
N ILE A 123 20.13 -7.36 -7.59
CA ILE A 123 19.35 -8.56 -7.90
C ILE A 123 17.93 -8.09 -8.16
N TYR A 124 17.43 -8.37 -9.37
CA TYR A 124 16.06 -8.09 -9.75
C TYR A 124 15.23 -9.37 -9.74
N GLU A 125 13.98 -9.24 -9.33
CA GLU A 125 12.98 -10.28 -9.49
C GLU A 125 11.82 -9.79 -10.36
N THR A 126 11.06 -10.75 -10.87
CA THR A 126 9.91 -10.53 -11.72
C THR A 126 8.67 -11.24 -11.16
N GLN A 127 7.50 -10.67 -11.47
CA GLN A 127 6.19 -11.23 -11.14
C GLN A 127 5.22 -11.03 -12.31
N ASP A 128 4.30 -11.98 -12.48
CA ASP A 128 3.37 -12.01 -13.60
C ASP A 128 2.17 -11.09 -13.36
N LEU A 129 2.18 -9.92 -14.00
CA LEU A 129 1.11 -8.93 -13.86
C LEU A 129 -0.24 -9.43 -14.40
N ASN A 130 -0.28 -10.34 -15.38
CA ASN A 130 -1.54 -10.89 -15.89
C ASN A 130 -2.18 -11.83 -14.87
N ALA A 131 -1.35 -12.65 -14.21
CA ALA A 131 -1.82 -13.53 -13.15
C ALA A 131 -2.30 -12.72 -11.94
N ILE A 132 -1.61 -11.64 -11.57
CA ILE A 132 -2.05 -10.73 -10.51
C ILE A 132 -3.37 -10.05 -10.89
N GLU A 133 -3.50 -9.51 -12.10
CA GLU A 133 -4.76 -8.91 -12.58
C GLU A 133 -5.94 -9.91 -12.53
N THR A 134 -5.70 -11.15 -12.95
CA THR A 134 -6.71 -12.23 -12.88
C THR A 134 -7.14 -12.49 -11.44
N LEU A 135 -6.19 -12.55 -10.50
CA LEU A 135 -6.49 -12.68 -9.07
C LEU A 135 -7.31 -11.49 -8.57
N LEU A 136 -6.94 -10.25 -8.92
CA LEU A 136 -7.65 -9.05 -8.51
C LEU A 136 -9.10 -9.05 -9.02
N HIS A 137 -9.33 -9.42 -10.27
CA HIS A 137 -10.69 -9.56 -10.81
C HIS A 137 -11.51 -10.64 -10.09
N SER A 138 -10.86 -11.73 -9.63
CA SER A 138 -11.54 -12.79 -8.89
C SER A 138 -12.00 -12.36 -7.48
N ILE A 139 -11.25 -11.46 -6.83
CA ILE A 139 -11.58 -11.00 -5.47
C ILE A 139 -12.47 -9.76 -5.46
N GLY A 140 -12.61 -9.02 -6.57
CA GLY A 140 -13.54 -7.90 -6.64
C GLY A 140 -13.39 -7.01 -7.88
N GLN A 141 -14.28 -6.03 -7.99
CA GLN A 141 -14.20 -5.01 -9.04
C GLN A 141 -13.27 -3.88 -8.58
N PHE A 142 -12.02 -3.89 -9.02
CA PHE A 142 -11.06 -2.81 -8.77
C PHE A 142 -10.90 -1.94 -10.00
N GLN A 143 -10.62 -0.65 -9.77
CA GLN A 143 -10.18 0.23 -10.84
C GLN A 143 -8.69 -0.02 -11.07
N LEU A 144 -8.37 -0.62 -12.21
CA LEU A 144 -7.00 -1.02 -12.56
C LEU A 144 -6.42 -0.11 -13.64
N LEU A 145 -5.15 0.23 -13.50
CA LEU A 145 -4.36 0.84 -14.56
C LEU A 145 -3.14 -0.03 -14.82
N LYS A 146 -3.03 -0.56 -16.04
CA LYS A 146 -2.01 -1.52 -16.40
C LYS A 146 -1.11 -0.99 -17.50
N THR A 147 0.18 -1.24 -17.34
CA THR A 147 1.23 -1.01 -18.33
C THR A 147 2.07 -2.28 -18.46
N GLU A 148 3.08 -2.27 -19.31
CA GLU A 148 4.06 -3.36 -19.38
C GLU A 148 4.90 -3.46 -18.11
N GLU A 149 5.12 -2.33 -17.42
CA GLU A 149 6.03 -2.24 -16.28
C GLU A 149 5.32 -2.38 -14.93
N SER A 150 4.03 -2.05 -14.86
CA SER A 150 3.28 -2.11 -13.61
C SER A 150 1.77 -2.29 -13.79
N LEU A 151 1.14 -2.83 -12.76
CA LEU A 151 -0.30 -2.89 -12.56
C LEU A 151 -0.65 -2.10 -11.31
N ARG A 152 -1.56 -1.13 -11.41
CA ARG A 152 -1.99 -0.28 -10.30
C ARG A 152 -3.44 -0.54 -9.94
N VAL A 153 -3.71 -0.64 -8.64
CA VAL A 153 -5.07 -0.58 -8.07
C VAL A 153 -5.29 0.83 -7.54
N LEU A 154 -6.25 1.54 -8.10
CA LEU A 154 -6.51 2.93 -7.74
C LEU A 154 -7.47 3.04 -6.56
N GLY A 155 -7.13 3.89 -5.59
CA GLY A 155 -7.99 4.35 -4.51
C GLY A 155 -8.94 5.46 -4.94
N TYR A 156 -8.47 6.33 -5.83
CA TYR A 156 -9.15 7.55 -6.26
C TYR A 156 -8.98 7.79 -7.76
N GLY A 157 -9.83 8.64 -8.33
CA GLY A 157 -9.75 9.06 -9.73
C GLY A 157 -10.32 10.45 -9.98
N ASN A 158 -9.90 11.03 -11.09
CA ASN A 158 -10.37 12.31 -11.63
C ASN A 158 -11.21 12.08 -12.88
#